data_AF-A0AAW2HZ96-F1
#
_entry.id   AF-A0AAW2HZ96-F1
#
_cell.length_a   1.000
_cell.length_b   1.000
_cell.length_c   1.000
_cell.angle_alpha   90.00
_cell.angle_beta   90.00
_cell.angle_gamma   90.00
#
_symmetry.space_group_name_H-M   'P 1'
#
loop_
_entity.id
_entity.type
_entity.pdbx_description
1 polymer ?
#
loop_
_entity_poly.entity_id
_entity_poly.type
_entity_poly.pdbx_seq_one_letter_code
_entity_poly.pdbx_strand_id
1 'polypeptide(L)'
;MVDYSKWKDIEISDDEDDTHPNIDTPSLFRWRHQARLERMEEMKKARDTHNQKKQENEHKRKELSDKILEAQKSGCDLVELKKTLKELEDEAEDLKKKEEELDKKEKLTPWNVDTISHSGFSKTVLNTKPMPKQEELTDEEKEARMEQFIKDYEKEIKEFGMLRRYDDSKRYLQEHPYLVCEETANYFVIWCIKLQMEGKSNLMDHVAHQCICMQFIFVLAKQFDIDPRACVSSFFSRIQVADLEYKQSFDDELIAFKDRIRRRAEEKLEIARKEQEELEKMRQERLGPGGLDPVEVFETLPDELKKCFETRDIPLLKETIAKMDKEEARYHMQRCVASGLWIPDGKKKENDGEGEGEGEEQEQEQDDAQEEVEATEEEQT
;
A
#
# COMPACT_ATOMS: atom_id res chain seq x y z
N MET A 1 21.56 -46.47 -1.18
CA MET A 1 21.43 -45.76 -2.47
C MET A 1 19.94 -45.62 -2.72
N VAL A 2 19.45 -44.40 -2.93
CA VAL A 2 18.04 -44.14 -3.25
C VAL A 2 17.77 -44.51 -4.71
N ASP A 3 16.66 -45.20 -4.98
CA ASP A 3 16.31 -45.71 -6.31
C ASP A 3 15.21 -44.85 -6.95
N TYR A 4 15.52 -44.27 -8.11
CA TYR A 4 14.61 -43.47 -8.94
C TYR A 4 14.24 -44.20 -10.26
N SER A 5 14.58 -45.49 -10.40
CA SER A 5 14.36 -46.30 -11.60
C SER A 5 12.91 -46.35 -12.07
N LYS A 6 11.96 -46.10 -11.16
CA LYS A 6 10.53 -45.99 -11.47
C LYS A 6 10.22 -44.94 -12.54
N TRP A 7 11.01 -43.87 -12.64
CA TRP A 7 10.81 -42.76 -13.59
C TRP A 7 11.73 -42.82 -14.81
N LYS A 8 12.36 -43.97 -15.07
CA LYS A 8 13.30 -44.12 -16.18
C LYS A 8 12.61 -44.07 -17.55
N ASP A 9 11.40 -44.61 -17.65
CA ASP A 9 10.68 -44.78 -18.91
C ASP A 9 9.45 -43.85 -18.93
N ILE A 10 9.66 -42.57 -19.26
CA ILE A 10 8.61 -41.56 -19.41
C ILE A 10 8.48 -41.19 -20.90
N GLU A 11 7.28 -41.25 -21.44
CA GLU A 11 6.95 -40.86 -22.81
C GLU A 11 6.21 -39.51 -22.81
N ILE A 12 6.83 -38.50 -23.42
CA ILE A 12 6.27 -37.15 -23.60
C ILE A 12 6.01 -36.97 -25.10
N SER A 13 4.75 -36.80 -25.50
CA SER A 13 4.38 -36.73 -26.92
C SER A 13 4.87 -35.44 -27.61
N ASP A 14 5.05 -34.38 -26.84
CA ASP A 14 5.48 -33.03 -27.22
C ASP A 14 6.91 -32.72 -26.72
N ASP A 15 7.77 -33.74 -26.65
CA ASP A 15 9.17 -33.56 -26.27
C ASP A 15 9.93 -32.73 -27.33
N GLU A 16 10.23 -31.47 -26.99
CA GLU A 16 10.94 -30.51 -27.86
C GLU A 16 12.43 -30.86 -28.03
N ASP A 17 13.00 -31.70 -27.16
CA ASP A 17 14.39 -32.14 -27.27
C ASP A 17 14.55 -33.33 -28.24
N ASP A 18 13.50 -34.14 -28.46
CA ASP A 18 13.48 -35.26 -29.41
C ASP A 18 12.90 -34.84 -30.78
N THR A 19 13.62 -33.93 -31.44
CA THR A 19 13.27 -33.36 -32.75
C THR A 19 14.36 -33.63 -33.79
N HIS A 20 14.01 -33.50 -35.07
CA HIS A 20 14.94 -33.68 -36.18
C HIS A 20 14.84 -32.50 -37.15
N PRO A 21 15.95 -31.90 -37.63
CA PRO A 21 15.93 -30.71 -38.48
C PRO A 21 15.09 -30.82 -39.77
N ASN A 22 14.82 -32.05 -40.23
CA ASN A 22 14.04 -32.32 -41.43
C ASN A 22 12.59 -32.75 -41.17
N ILE A 23 12.14 -32.80 -39.91
CA ILE A 23 10.79 -33.20 -39.56
C ILE A 23 10.07 -32.01 -38.92
N ASP A 24 8.86 -31.75 -39.39
CA ASP A 24 8.00 -30.70 -38.84
C ASP A 24 7.50 -31.11 -37.44
N THR A 25 7.95 -30.39 -36.42
CA THR A 25 7.71 -30.76 -35.01
C THR A 25 6.23 -30.70 -34.60
N PRO A 26 5.40 -29.73 -35.03
CA PRO A 26 3.99 -29.68 -34.64
C PRO A 26 3.17 -30.86 -35.20
N SER A 27 3.47 -31.32 -36.42
CA SER A 27 2.82 -32.51 -36.98
C SER A 27 3.34 -33.80 -36.33
N LEU A 28 4.64 -33.88 -36.03
CA LEU A 28 5.24 -35.00 -35.30
C LEU A 28 4.63 -35.18 -33.90
N PHE A 29 4.44 -34.11 -33.13
CA PHE A 29 3.87 -34.20 -31.77
C PHE A 29 2.41 -34.69 -31.79
N ARG A 30 1.60 -34.21 -32.76
CA ARG A 30 0.24 -34.71 -32.95
C ARG A 30 0.22 -36.19 -33.34
N TRP A 31 1.15 -36.60 -34.21
CA TRP A 31 1.27 -38.00 -34.61
C TRP A 31 1.71 -38.89 -33.45
N ARG A 32 2.71 -38.48 -32.66
CA ARG A 32 3.13 -39.19 -31.43
C ARG A 32 1.97 -39.30 -30.42
N HIS A 33 1.22 -38.21 -30.22
CA HIS A 33 0.02 -38.22 -29.37
C HIS A 33 -1.04 -39.21 -29.86
N GLN A 34 -1.32 -39.23 -31.17
CA GLN A 34 -2.27 -40.17 -31.77
C GLN A 34 -1.80 -41.62 -31.64
N ALA A 35 -0.55 -41.91 -31.98
CA ALA A 35 0.03 -43.25 -31.86
C ALA A 35 0.01 -43.77 -30.40
N ARG A 36 0.14 -42.86 -29.42
CA ARG A 36 -0.01 -43.18 -28.00
C ARG A 36 -1.45 -43.54 -27.65
N LEU A 37 -2.43 -42.75 -28.09
CA LEU A 37 -3.85 -43.04 -27.88
C LEU A 37 -4.27 -44.38 -28.50
N GLU A 38 -3.81 -44.64 -29.74
CA GLU A 38 -4.06 -45.90 -30.44
C GLU A 38 -3.48 -47.11 -29.68
N ARG A 39 -2.21 -47.02 -29.24
CA ARG A 39 -1.59 -48.08 -28.41
C ARG A 39 -2.36 -48.34 -27.11
N MET A 40 -2.80 -47.28 -26.42
CA MET A 40 -3.59 -47.43 -25.19
C MET A 40 -4.97 -48.04 -25.46
N GLU A 41 -5.62 -47.66 -26.56
CA GLU A 41 -6.91 -48.22 -26.97
C GLU A 41 -6.80 -49.71 -27.34
N GLU A 42 -5.76 -50.10 -28.08
CA GLU A 42 -5.48 -51.50 -28.41
C GLU A 42 -5.24 -52.35 -27.16
N MET A 43 -4.41 -51.87 -26.23
CA MET A 43 -4.17 -52.56 -24.96
C MET A 43 -5.45 -52.72 -24.15
N LYS A 44 -6.28 -51.66 -24.10
CA LYS A 44 -7.58 -51.71 -23.41
C LYS A 44 -8.52 -52.75 -24.04
N LYS A 45 -8.66 -52.75 -25.37
CA LYS A 45 -9.46 -53.76 -26.10
C LYS A 45 -8.93 -55.18 -25.86
N ALA A 46 -7.62 -55.38 -25.86
CA ALA A 46 -7.01 -56.67 -25.56
C ALA A 46 -7.33 -57.13 -24.12
N ARG A 47 -7.30 -56.22 -23.14
CA ARG A 47 -7.65 -56.54 -21.75
C ARG A 47 -9.13 -56.86 -21.60
N ASP A 48 -10.01 -56.09 -22.23
CA ASP A 48 -11.46 -56.30 -22.17
C ASP A 48 -11.87 -57.65 -22.80
N THR A 49 -11.33 -57.97 -23.97
CA THR A 49 -11.58 -59.27 -24.64
C THR A 49 -11.01 -60.45 -23.84
N HIS A 50 -9.87 -60.26 -23.18
CA HIS A 50 -9.31 -61.26 -22.29
C HIS A 50 -10.20 -61.50 -21.05
N ASN A 51 -10.67 -60.43 -20.42
CA ASN A 51 -11.58 -60.50 -19.28
C ASN A 51 -12.91 -61.19 -19.64
N GLN A 52 -13.48 -60.90 -20.81
CA GLN A 52 -14.67 -61.59 -21.31
C GLN A 52 -14.44 -63.10 -21.46
N LYS A 53 -13.34 -63.50 -22.12
CA LYS A 53 -12.99 -64.93 -22.29
C LYS A 53 -12.75 -65.63 -20.95
N LYS A 54 -12.14 -64.95 -19.99
CA LYS A 54 -11.94 -65.46 -18.62
C LYS A 54 -13.28 -65.71 -17.92
N GLN A 55 -14.21 -64.76 -17.98
CA GLN A 55 -15.55 -64.91 -17.41
C GLN A 55 -16.34 -66.04 -18.08
N GLU A 56 -16.29 -66.14 -19.42
CA GLU A 56 -16.95 -67.22 -20.16
C GLU A 56 -16.37 -68.59 -19.81
N ASN A 57 -15.04 -68.72 -19.70
CA ASN A 57 -14.40 -69.97 -19.31
C ASN A 57 -14.76 -70.34 -17.87
N GLU A 58 -14.71 -69.39 -16.93
CA GLU A 58 -15.16 -69.63 -15.55
C GLU A 58 -16.63 -70.07 -15.46
N HIS A 59 -17.52 -69.48 -16.26
CA HIS A 59 -18.91 -69.86 -16.33
C HIS A 59 -19.09 -71.29 -16.85
N LYS A 60 -18.46 -71.61 -18.00
CA LYS A 60 -18.49 -72.95 -18.60
C LYS A 60 -17.92 -74.02 -17.66
N ARG A 61 -16.84 -73.70 -16.93
CA ARG A 61 -16.26 -74.61 -15.92
C ARG A 61 -17.20 -74.88 -14.76
N LYS A 62 -17.89 -73.85 -14.24
CA LYS A 62 -18.90 -74.02 -13.18
C LYS A 62 -20.07 -74.87 -13.66
N GLU A 63 -20.63 -74.56 -14.83
CA GLU A 63 -21.72 -75.35 -15.43
C GLU A 63 -21.31 -76.82 -15.67
N LEU A 64 -20.10 -77.08 -16.16
CA LEU A 64 -19.60 -78.45 -16.36
C LEU A 64 -19.33 -79.17 -15.05
N SER A 65 -18.82 -78.47 -14.03
CA SER A 65 -18.67 -79.01 -12.68
C SER A 65 -20.02 -79.44 -12.10
N ASP A 66 -21.05 -78.60 -12.23
CA ASP A 66 -22.41 -78.90 -11.76
C ASP A 66 -23.03 -80.08 -12.53
N LYS A 67 -22.86 -80.11 -13.86
CA LYS A 67 -23.29 -81.23 -14.70
C LYS A 67 -22.58 -82.55 -14.37
N ILE A 68 -21.32 -82.52 -13.96
CA ILE A 68 -20.59 -83.72 -13.50
C ILE A 68 -21.12 -84.20 -12.14
N LEU A 69 -21.44 -83.29 -11.22
CA LEU A 69 -22.09 -83.60 -9.95
C LEU A 69 -23.48 -84.24 -10.15
N GLU A 70 -24.24 -83.78 -11.14
CA GLU A 70 -25.53 -84.35 -11.52
C GLU A 70 -25.41 -85.70 -12.26
N ALA A 71 -24.45 -85.83 -13.17
CA ALA A 71 -24.15 -87.07 -13.90
C ALA A 71 -23.64 -88.19 -12.99
N GLN A 72 -22.88 -87.85 -11.94
CA GLN A 72 -22.49 -88.80 -10.89
C GLN A 72 -23.68 -89.38 -10.12
N LYS A 73 -24.78 -88.63 -9.99
CA LYS A 73 -26.01 -89.08 -9.34
C LYS A 73 -26.91 -89.92 -10.26
N SER A 74 -26.75 -89.79 -11.59
CA SER A 74 -27.67 -90.36 -12.60
C SER A 74 -27.05 -91.46 -13.48
N GLY A 75 -25.73 -91.74 -13.36
CA GLY A 75 -25.11 -92.97 -13.88
C GLY A 75 -24.85 -93.02 -15.39
N CYS A 76 -24.69 -91.88 -16.07
CA CYS A 76 -24.38 -91.79 -17.49
C CYS A 76 -23.03 -91.08 -17.78
N ASP A 77 -22.53 -91.19 -19.02
CA ASP A 77 -21.17 -90.90 -19.53
C ASP A 77 -20.32 -89.84 -18.78
N LEU A 78 -19.60 -90.32 -17.76
CA LEU A 78 -18.63 -89.53 -16.98
C LEU A 78 -17.32 -89.23 -17.73
N VAL A 79 -17.01 -89.97 -18.79
CA VAL A 79 -15.70 -89.92 -19.44
C VAL A 79 -15.56 -88.71 -20.35
N GLU A 80 -16.60 -88.35 -21.10
CA GLU A 80 -16.59 -87.20 -22.01
C GLU A 80 -16.65 -85.88 -21.23
N LEU A 81 -17.48 -85.79 -20.19
CA LEU A 81 -17.57 -84.61 -19.33
C LEU A 81 -16.27 -84.33 -18.54
N LYS A 82 -15.54 -85.38 -18.14
CA LYS A 82 -14.21 -85.23 -17.52
C LYS A 82 -13.13 -84.81 -18.51
N LYS A 83 -13.26 -85.15 -19.79
CA LYS A 83 -12.34 -84.70 -20.84
C LYS A 83 -12.57 -83.22 -21.15
N THR A 84 -13.82 -82.80 -21.31
CA THR A 84 -14.17 -81.39 -21.57
C THR A 84 -13.86 -80.49 -20.38
N LEU A 85 -13.95 -80.98 -19.14
CA LEU A 85 -13.48 -80.23 -17.97
C LEU A 85 -11.96 -80.04 -17.99
N LYS A 86 -11.19 -81.08 -18.35
CA LYS A 86 -9.73 -80.97 -18.51
C LYS A 86 -9.34 -80.00 -19.62
N GLU A 87 -10.04 -80.03 -20.76
CA GLU A 87 -9.82 -79.07 -21.86
C GLU A 87 -10.08 -77.63 -21.40
N LEU A 88 -11.14 -77.37 -20.62
CA LEU A 88 -11.39 -76.05 -20.05
C LEU A 88 -10.38 -75.65 -18.96
N GLU A 89 -9.81 -76.62 -18.25
CA GLU A 89 -8.71 -76.39 -17.30
C GLU A 89 -7.42 -75.97 -18.01
N ASP A 90 -7.07 -76.65 -19.09
CA ASP A 90 -5.94 -76.30 -19.96
C ASP A 90 -6.15 -74.91 -20.59
N GLU A 91 -7.36 -74.61 -21.08
CA GLU A 91 -7.73 -73.27 -21.56
C GLU A 91 -7.64 -72.20 -20.45
N ALA A 92 -7.95 -72.54 -19.20
CA ALA A 92 -7.84 -71.61 -18.08
C ALA A 92 -6.38 -71.35 -17.69
N GLU A 93 -5.49 -72.35 -17.79
CA GLU A 93 -4.05 -72.16 -17.61
C GLU A 93 -3.48 -71.27 -18.72
N ASP A 94 -3.90 -71.45 -19.97
CA ASP A 94 -3.47 -70.60 -21.07
C ASP A 94 -4.02 -69.17 -20.99
N LEU A 95 -5.21 -68.98 -20.44
CA LEU A 95 -5.72 -67.65 -20.10
C LEU A 95 -4.88 -67.01 -18.99
N LYS A 96 -4.52 -67.74 -17.93
CA LYS A 96 -3.64 -67.20 -16.88
C LYS A 96 -2.27 -66.78 -17.42
N LYS A 97 -1.66 -67.58 -18.30
CA LYS A 97 -0.39 -67.19 -18.95
C LYS A 97 -0.55 -65.90 -19.76
N LYS A 98 -1.65 -65.75 -20.49
CA LYS A 98 -1.96 -64.52 -21.25
C LYS A 98 -2.23 -63.32 -20.33
N GLU A 99 -2.84 -63.53 -19.17
CA GLU A 99 -3.04 -62.48 -18.15
C GLU A 99 -1.70 -61.97 -17.61
N GLU A 100 -0.78 -62.88 -17.26
CA GLU A 100 0.57 -62.52 -16.81
C GLU A 100 1.38 -61.79 -17.90
N GLU A 101 1.20 -62.15 -19.16
CA GLU A 101 1.80 -61.44 -20.29
C GLU A 101 1.24 -60.02 -20.45
N LEU A 102 -0.08 -59.83 -20.28
CA LEU A 102 -0.71 -58.51 -20.31
C LEU A 102 -0.25 -57.65 -19.12
N ASP A 103 -0.17 -58.20 -17.92
CA ASP A 103 0.33 -57.50 -16.73
C ASP A 103 1.81 -57.09 -16.88
N LYS A 104 2.63 -57.93 -17.51
CA LYS A 104 4.03 -57.57 -17.84
C LYS A 104 4.08 -56.45 -18.86
N LYS A 105 3.21 -56.47 -19.88
CA LYS A 105 3.10 -55.38 -20.87
C LYS A 105 2.67 -54.07 -20.22
N GLU A 106 1.68 -54.10 -19.32
CA GLU A 106 1.25 -52.93 -18.54
C GLU A 106 2.40 -52.35 -17.69
N LYS A 107 3.17 -53.20 -17.01
CA LYS A 107 4.35 -52.74 -16.23
C LYS A 107 5.49 -52.17 -17.08
N LEU A 108 5.62 -52.64 -18.31
CA LEU A 108 6.62 -52.14 -19.27
C LEU A 108 6.14 -50.89 -20.02
N THR A 109 4.85 -50.52 -19.89
CA THR A 109 4.37 -49.35 -20.61
C THR A 109 4.98 -48.07 -20.06
N PRO A 110 5.41 -47.16 -20.94
CA PRO A 110 5.97 -45.89 -20.51
C PRO A 110 4.97 -45.06 -19.70
N TRP A 111 5.49 -44.34 -18.72
CA TRP A 111 4.75 -43.34 -17.98
C TRP A 111 4.38 -42.18 -18.89
N ASN A 112 3.13 -41.73 -18.83
CA ASN A 112 2.64 -40.58 -19.59
C ASN A 112 1.66 -39.78 -18.73
N VAL A 113 1.15 -38.66 -19.25
CA VAL A 113 0.24 -37.75 -18.51
C VAL A 113 -1.00 -38.45 -17.93
N ASP A 114 -1.48 -39.52 -18.57
CA ASP A 114 -2.67 -40.27 -18.14
C ASP A 114 -2.34 -41.36 -17.11
N THR A 115 -1.10 -41.86 -17.08
CA THR A 115 -0.66 -42.91 -16.12
C THR A 115 0.06 -42.36 -14.91
N ILE A 116 0.74 -41.21 -15.02
CA ILE A 116 1.56 -40.62 -13.94
C ILE A 116 0.69 -40.05 -12.82
N SER A 117 -0.39 -39.34 -13.15
CA SER A 117 -1.20 -38.64 -12.17
C SER A 117 -2.63 -38.45 -12.65
N HIS A 118 -3.52 -38.05 -11.74
CA HIS A 118 -4.92 -37.78 -12.02
C HIS A 118 -5.25 -36.40 -11.45
N SER A 119 -6.22 -35.69 -12.00
CA SER A 119 -6.62 -34.38 -11.48
C SER A 119 -7.20 -34.53 -10.07
N GLY A 120 -6.38 -34.28 -9.04
CA GLY A 120 -6.78 -34.41 -7.64
C GLY A 120 -7.58 -33.20 -7.13
N PHE A 121 -7.21 -31.99 -7.57
CA PHE A 121 -7.88 -30.76 -7.21
C PHE A 121 -7.70 -29.73 -8.33
N SER A 122 -8.80 -29.10 -8.74
CA SER A 122 -8.76 -27.96 -9.67
C SER A 122 -9.68 -26.88 -9.13
N LYS A 123 -9.11 -25.71 -8.84
CA LYS A 123 -9.85 -24.53 -8.40
C LYS A 123 -9.36 -23.32 -9.17
N THR A 124 -10.26 -22.72 -9.94
CA THR A 124 -10.05 -21.44 -10.59
C THR A 124 -10.67 -20.34 -9.72
N VAL A 125 -9.91 -19.28 -9.47
CA VAL A 125 -10.39 -18.09 -8.78
C VAL A 125 -10.16 -16.92 -9.71
N LEU A 126 -11.25 -16.34 -10.21
CA LEU A 126 -11.21 -15.13 -11.00
C LEU A 126 -11.43 -13.94 -10.07
N ASN A 127 -10.49 -13.01 -10.04
CA ASN A 127 -10.63 -11.78 -9.26
C ASN A 127 -11.46 -10.76 -10.05
N THR A 128 -12.78 -10.95 -10.06
CA THR A 128 -13.75 -10.08 -10.75
C THR A 128 -14.35 -9.02 -9.84
N LYS A 129 -13.82 -8.82 -8.64
CA LYS A 129 -14.37 -7.81 -7.72
C LYS A 129 -14.23 -6.43 -8.37
N PRO A 130 -15.33 -5.66 -8.47
CA PRO A 130 -15.24 -4.27 -8.92
C PRO A 130 -14.35 -3.50 -7.95
N MET A 131 -13.62 -2.50 -8.45
CA MET A 131 -12.86 -1.60 -7.60
C MET A 131 -13.82 -1.03 -6.55
N PRO A 132 -13.49 -1.12 -5.24
CA PRO A 132 -14.31 -0.47 -4.24
C PRO A 132 -14.38 1.01 -4.58
N LYS A 133 -15.60 1.54 -4.73
CA LYS A 133 -15.80 2.99 -4.76
C LYS A 133 -15.13 3.53 -3.51
N GLN A 134 -14.26 4.53 -3.66
CA GLN A 134 -13.71 5.24 -2.52
C GLN A 134 -14.91 5.79 -1.76
N GLU A 135 -15.20 5.22 -0.59
CA GLU A 135 -16.08 5.87 0.37
C GLU A 135 -15.43 7.22 0.67
N GLU A 136 -16.17 8.30 0.43
CA GLU A 136 -15.75 9.65 0.81
C GLU A 136 -15.63 9.64 2.34
N LEU A 137 -14.42 9.37 2.85
CA LEU A 137 -14.11 9.52 4.26
C LEU A 137 -14.31 10.99 4.63
N THR A 138 -14.80 11.23 5.83
CA THR A 138 -14.86 12.56 6.44
C THR A 138 -13.47 13.20 6.45
N ASP A 139 -13.39 14.53 6.29
CA ASP A 139 -12.12 15.24 6.11
C ASP A 139 -11.17 15.06 7.31
N GLU A 140 -11.71 14.96 8.53
CA GLU A 140 -10.95 14.62 9.75
C GLU A 140 -10.25 13.26 9.66
N GLU A 141 -10.88 12.26 9.05
CA GLU A 141 -10.28 10.93 8.90
C GLU A 141 -9.22 10.90 7.79
N LYS A 142 -9.38 11.74 6.76
CA LYS A 142 -8.34 11.95 5.73
C LYS A 142 -7.11 12.60 6.34
N GLU A 143 -7.28 13.60 7.21
CA GLU A 143 -6.18 14.24 7.91
C GLU A 143 -5.45 13.28 8.86
N ALA A 144 -6.20 12.52 9.68
CA ALA A 144 -5.61 11.53 10.57
C ALA A 144 -4.84 10.44 9.79
N ARG A 145 -5.39 9.98 8.67
CA ARG A 145 -4.71 9.03 7.77
C ARG A 145 -3.47 9.65 7.16
N MET A 146 -3.54 10.90 6.72
CA MET A 146 -2.41 11.64 6.18
C MET A 146 -1.29 11.77 7.21
N GLU A 147 -1.61 12.13 8.46
CA GLU A 147 -0.60 12.21 9.52
C GLU A 147 0.09 10.86 9.78
N GLN A 148 -0.68 9.78 9.87
CA GLN A 148 -0.12 8.44 10.06
C GLN A 148 0.75 8.02 8.88
N PHE A 149 0.26 8.24 7.66
CA PHE A 149 0.97 7.94 6.43
C PHE A 149 2.30 8.72 6.33
N ILE A 150 2.28 10.02 6.65
CA ILE A 150 3.49 10.84 6.67
C ILE A 150 4.46 10.30 7.73
N LYS A 151 3.99 9.97 8.94
CA LYS A 151 4.86 9.43 10.01
C LYS A 151 5.53 8.12 9.62
N ASP A 152 4.82 7.24 8.93
CA ASP A 152 5.32 5.92 8.55
C ASP A 152 6.25 5.99 7.34
N TYR A 153 5.92 6.81 6.34
CA TYR A 153 6.60 6.81 5.03
C TYR A 153 7.42 8.09 4.75
N GLU A 154 7.66 8.95 5.74
CA GLU A 154 8.36 10.23 5.55
C GLU A 154 9.70 10.07 4.81
N LYS A 155 10.46 9.04 5.16
CA LYS A 155 11.79 8.79 4.57
C LYS A 155 11.69 8.43 3.10
N GLU A 156 10.73 7.56 2.76
CA GLU A 156 10.53 7.07 1.39
C GLU A 156 9.96 8.18 0.49
N ILE A 157 9.07 9.01 1.03
CA ILE A 157 8.56 10.19 0.33
C ILE A 157 9.70 11.18 0.05
N LYS A 158 10.57 11.43 1.03
CA LYS A 158 11.75 12.29 0.82
C LYS A 158 12.72 11.69 -0.18
N GLU A 159 12.99 10.39 -0.13
CA GLU A 159 13.82 9.71 -1.12
C GLU A 159 13.27 9.88 -2.54
N PHE A 160 11.97 9.68 -2.75
CA PHE A 160 11.33 9.94 -4.04
C PHE A 160 11.49 11.40 -4.47
N GLY A 161 11.24 12.35 -3.57
CA GLY A 161 11.39 13.78 -3.87
C GLY A 161 12.83 14.20 -4.21
N MET A 162 13.83 13.41 -3.84
CA MET A 162 15.23 13.62 -4.20
C MET A 162 15.61 13.00 -5.54
N LEU A 163 14.74 12.20 -6.18
CA LEU A 163 14.98 11.67 -7.52
C LEU A 163 14.78 12.74 -8.59
N ARG A 164 15.36 12.54 -9.77
CA ARG A 164 15.20 13.43 -10.94
C ARG A 164 15.02 12.69 -12.25
N ARG A 165 15.78 11.61 -12.43
CA ARG A 165 15.71 10.81 -13.64
C ARG A 165 14.38 10.08 -13.67
N TYR A 166 13.67 10.19 -14.79
CA TYR A 166 12.38 9.55 -14.99
C TYR A 166 12.43 8.03 -14.82
N ASP A 167 13.52 7.37 -15.25
CA ASP A 167 13.69 5.92 -15.09
C ASP A 167 13.79 5.52 -13.61
N ASP A 168 14.52 6.31 -12.81
CA ASP A 168 14.72 6.05 -11.39
C ASP A 168 13.42 6.31 -10.62
N SER A 169 12.74 7.43 -10.92
CA SER A 169 11.42 7.76 -10.37
C SER A 169 10.38 6.68 -10.72
N LYS A 170 10.40 6.16 -11.96
CA LYS A 170 9.51 5.08 -12.40
C LYS A 170 9.76 3.79 -11.62
N ARG A 171 11.02 3.36 -11.50
CA ARG A 171 11.37 2.13 -10.77
C ARG A 171 10.98 2.25 -9.30
N TYR A 172 11.25 3.40 -8.68
CA TYR A 172 10.92 3.64 -7.28
C TYR A 172 9.42 3.57 -7.01
N LEU A 173 8.58 4.20 -7.85
CA LEU A 173 7.12 4.11 -7.70
C LEU A 173 6.54 2.73 -8.02
N GLN A 174 7.24 1.91 -8.82
CA GLN A 174 6.87 0.52 -9.06
C GLN A 174 7.22 -0.39 -7.87
N GLU A 175 8.35 -0.14 -7.21
CA GLU A 175 8.76 -0.82 -5.98
C GLU A 175 7.90 -0.40 -4.78
N HIS A 176 7.43 0.86 -4.77
CA HIS A 176 6.61 1.45 -3.71
C HIS A 176 5.26 2.01 -4.22
N PRO A 177 4.30 1.16 -4.66
CA PRO A 177 3.04 1.62 -5.26
C PRO A 177 2.14 2.43 -4.29
N TYR A 178 2.30 2.24 -2.99
CA TYR A 178 1.52 2.96 -1.98
C TYR A 178 1.86 4.44 -1.88
N LEU A 179 3.03 4.87 -2.38
CA LEU A 179 3.41 6.29 -2.45
C LEU A 179 2.63 7.07 -3.52
N VAL A 180 1.98 6.37 -4.44
CA VAL A 180 1.11 6.99 -5.45
C VAL A 180 -0.26 7.23 -4.80
N CYS A 181 -0.32 8.24 -3.94
CA CYS A 181 -1.51 8.67 -3.22
C CYS A 181 -1.55 10.21 -3.10
N GLU A 182 -2.73 10.77 -2.89
CA GLU A 182 -2.92 12.24 -2.85
C GLU A 182 -2.19 12.84 -1.63
N GLU A 183 -2.11 12.10 -0.53
CA GLU A 183 -1.39 12.46 0.69
C GLU A 183 0.10 12.72 0.41
N THR A 184 0.71 11.95 -0.50
CA THR A 184 2.12 12.14 -0.90
C THR A 184 2.29 13.45 -1.68
N ALA A 185 1.35 13.79 -2.57
CA ALA A 185 1.38 15.06 -3.29
C ALA A 185 1.22 16.25 -2.33
N ASN A 186 0.31 16.15 -1.37
CA ASN A 186 0.09 17.18 -0.35
C ASN A 186 1.33 17.38 0.54
N TYR A 187 1.99 16.29 0.95
CA TYR A 187 3.25 16.37 1.67
C TYR A 187 4.33 17.11 0.88
N PHE A 188 4.46 16.86 -0.43
CA PHE A 188 5.42 17.57 -1.26
C PHE A 188 5.17 19.08 -1.31
N VAL A 189 3.90 19.50 -1.39
CA VAL A 189 3.55 20.93 -1.34
C VAL A 189 4.01 21.56 -0.02
N ILE A 190 3.69 20.92 1.11
CA ILE A 190 4.10 21.40 2.44
C ILE A 190 5.63 21.43 2.55
N TRP A 191 6.32 20.40 2.06
CA TRP A 191 7.77 20.31 2.12
C TRP A 191 8.44 21.39 1.26
N CYS A 192 7.93 21.66 0.06
CA CYS A 192 8.39 22.76 -0.79
C CYS A 192 8.25 24.13 -0.10
N ILE A 193 7.14 24.39 0.58
CA ILE A 193 6.94 25.63 1.35
C ILE A 193 7.94 25.73 2.50
N LYS A 194 8.14 24.65 3.27
CA LYS A 194 9.14 24.60 4.35
C LYS A 194 10.55 24.90 3.83
N LEU A 195 10.94 24.29 2.71
CA LEU A 195 12.24 24.51 2.07
C LEU A 195 12.42 25.95 1.58
N GLN A 196 11.35 26.58 1.09
CA GLN A 196 11.38 27.97 0.67
C GLN A 196 11.52 28.92 1.87
N MET A 197 10.83 28.66 2.98
CA MET A 197 10.99 29.42 4.23
C MET A 197 12.40 29.26 4.82
N GLU A 198 13.02 28.10 4.68
CA GLU A 198 14.42 27.86 5.06
C GLU A 198 15.45 28.51 4.11
N GLY A 199 15.00 29.12 3.00
CA GLY A 199 15.87 29.74 1.99
C GLY A 199 16.58 28.75 1.05
N LYS A 200 16.19 27.48 1.03
CA LYS A 200 16.78 26.43 0.18
C LYS A 200 16.10 26.34 -1.19
N SER A 201 16.13 27.43 -1.96
CA SER A 201 15.39 27.52 -3.25
C SER A 201 15.76 26.44 -4.27
N ASN A 202 17.04 26.05 -4.36
CA ASN A 202 17.47 25.02 -5.32
C ASN A 202 16.88 23.63 -4.99
N LEU A 203 16.76 23.31 -3.70
CA LEU A 203 16.20 22.04 -3.26
C LEU A 203 14.68 22.03 -3.45
N MET A 204 14.02 23.15 -3.18
CA MET A 204 12.59 23.35 -3.45
C MET A 204 12.30 23.15 -4.94
N ASP A 205 13.11 23.73 -5.83
CA ASP A 205 12.98 23.57 -7.28
C ASP A 205 13.09 22.10 -7.74
N HIS A 206 13.90 21.31 -7.04
CA HIS A 206 14.09 19.89 -7.32
C HIS A 206 12.91 19.04 -6.84
N VAL A 207 12.45 19.27 -5.61
CA VAL A 207 11.29 18.58 -5.02
C VAL A 207 10.01 18.95 -5.77
N ALA A 208 9.88 20.21 -6.21
CA ALA A 208 8.73 20.70 -6.98
C ALA A 208 8.53 19.91 -8.29
N HIS A 209 9.61 19.48 -8.93
CA HIS A 209 9.51 18.64 -10.12
C HIS A 209 8.88 17.28 -9.82
N GLN A 210 9.28 16.62 -8.74
CA GLN A 210 8.70 15.32 -8.35
C GLN A 210 7.24 15.47 -7.89
N CYS A 211 6.90 16.59 -7.25
CA CYS A 211 5.51 16.94 -6.92
C CYS A 211 4.64 17.01 -8.17
N ILE A 212 5.11 17.71 -9.21
CA ILE A 212 4.36 17.85 -10.47
C ILE A 212 4.30 16.52 -11.23
N CYS A 213 5.38 15.72 -11.23
CA CYS A 213 5.30 14.35 -11.75
C CYS A 213 4.19 13.54 -11.09
N MET A 214 4.05 13.62 -9.77
CA MET A 214 2.98 12.93 -9.04
C MET A 214 1.60 13.47 -9.41
N GLN A 215 1.43 14.80 -9.48
CA GLN A 215 0.16 15.43 -9.88
C GLN A 215 -0.25 15.05 -11.30
N PHE A 216 0.68 15.03 -12.26
CA PHE A 216 0.39 14.60 -13.63
C PHE A 216 -0.01 13.12 -13.72
N ILE A 217 0.54 12.24 -12.87
CA ILE A 217 0.09 10.85 -12.77
C ILE A 217 -1.39 10.81 -12.38
N PHE A 218 -1.83 11.64 -11.43
CA PHE A 218 -3.25 11.75 -11.05
C PHE A 218 -4.12 12.35 -12.15
N VAL A 219 -3.66 13.39 -12.84
CA VAL A 219 -4.40 13.98 -13.96
C VAL A 219 -4.62 12.94 -15.06
N LEU A 220 -3.59 12.15 -15.40
CA LEU A 220 -3.73 11.06 -16.35
C LEU A 220 -4.65 9.96 -15.84
N ALA A 221 -4.57 9.59 -14.56
CA ALA A 221 -5.45 8.60 -13.95
C ALA A 221 -6.93 9.00 -14.04
N LYS A 222 -7.23 10.27 -13.73
CA LYS A 222 -8.57 10.87 -13.85
C LYS A 222 -9.06 10.90 -15.30
N GLN A 223 -8.19 11.22 -16.26
CA GLN A 223 -8.54 11.21 -17.69
C GLN A 223 -8.94 9.83 -18.21
N PHE A 224 -8.32 8.75 -17.69
CA PHE A 224 -8.58 7.39 -18.14
C PHE A 224 -9.54 6.60 -17.23
N ASP A 225 -9.95 7.15 -16.09
CA ASP A 225 -10.76 6.46 -15.06
C ASP A 225 -10.11 5.14 -14.59
N ILE A 226 -8.79 5.20 -14.37
CA ILE A 226 -7.96 4.07 -13.92
C ILE A 226 -7.27 4.45 -12.61
N ASP A 227 -7.00 3.46 -11.75
CA ASP A 227 -6.18 3.67 -10.54
C ASP A 227 -4.83 4.33 -10.90
N PRO A 228 -4.47 5.46 -10.27
CA PRO A 228 -3.19 6.15 -10.45
C PRO A 228 -1.96 5.24 -10.41
N ARG A 229 -2.01 4.17 -9.60
CA ARG A 229 -0.93 3.18 -9.45
C ARG A 229 -0.64 2.43 -10.75
N ALA A 230 -1.66 2.15 -11.55
CA ALA A 230 -1.51 1.49 -12.84
C ALA A 230 -1.01 2.44 -13.94
N CYS A 231 -1.25 3.75 -13.79
CA CYS A 231 -0.91 4.77 -14.78
C CYS A 231 0.55 5.26 -14.70
N VAL A 232 1.28 4.94 -13.62
CA VAL A 232 2.68 5.37 -13.39
C VAL A 232 3.58 5.06 -14.59
N SER A 233 3.59 3.82 -15.07
CA SER A 233 4.45 3.42 -16.19
C SER A 233 4.09 4.15 -17.48
N SER A 234 2.79 4.36 -17.72
CA SER A 234 2.28 5.06 -18.89
C SER A 234 2.68 6.54 -18.89
N PHE A 235 2.62 7.20 -17.74
CA PHE A 235 3.09 8.58 -17.58
C PHE A 235 4.57 8.72 -17.94
N PHE A 236 5.46 7.93 -17.33
CA PHE A 236 6.90 8.07 -17.57
C PHE A 236 7.31 7.67 -18.99
N SER A 237 6.65 6.68 -19.59
CA SER A 237 6.88 6.39 -21.02
C SER A 237 6.41 7.55 -21.89
N ARG A 238 5.27 8.18 -21.56
CA ARG A 238 4.73 9.31 -22.32
C ARG A 238 5.61 10.54 -22.17
N ILE A 239 6.02 10.95 -20.97
CA ILE A 239 6.88 12.15 -20.78
C ILE A 239 8.25 12.01 -21.46
N GLN A 240 8.77 10.78 -21.63
CA GLN A 240 10.04 10.51 -22.30
C GLN A 240 9.93 10.47 -23.83
N VAL A 241 8.79 9.99 -24.35
CA VAL A 241 8.55 9.83 -25.81
C VAL A 241 7.76 11.00 -26.40
N ALA A 242 7.13 11.83 -25.57
CA ALA A 242 6.09 12.79 -25.97
C ALA A 242 6.54 13.88 -26.95
N ASP A 243 5.53 14.32 -27.72
CA ASP A 243 5.51 15.56 -28.49
C ASP A 243 5.89 16.77 -27.63
N LEU A 244 6.59 17.70 -28.27
CA LEU A 244 7.15 18.91 -27.65
C LEU A 244 6.10 19.71 -26.84
N GLU A 245 4.84 19.68 -27.26
CA GLU A 245 3.71 20.38 -26.64
C GLU A 245 3.35 19.83 -25.24
N TYR A 246 3.37 18.51 -25.04
CA TYR A 246 3.10 17.91 -23.73
C TYR A 246 4.23 18.18 -22.72
N LYS A 247 5.46 18.27 -23.22
CA LYS A 247 6.60 18.66 -22.39
C LYS A 247 6.54 20.14 -22.02
N GLN A 248 6.13 21.00 -22.96
CA GLN A 248 5.91 22.42 -22.70
C GLN A 248 4.82 22.64 -21.65
N SER A 249 3.67 21.95 -21.76
CA SER A 249 2.62 22.07 -20.75
C SER A 249 3.11 21.63 -19.35
N PHE A 250 3.91 20.56 -19.28
CA PHE A 250 4.52 20.12 -18.03
C PHE A 250 5.49 21.16 -17.44
N ASP A 251 6.36 21.74 -18.29
CA ASP A 251 7.33 22.74 -17.87
C ASP A 251 6.63 24.05 -17.43
N ASP A 252 5.56 24.46 -18.12
CA ASP A 252 4.75 25.63 -17.77
C ASP A 252 4.02 25.44 -16.43
N GLU A 253 3.43 24.27 -16.19
CA GLU A 253 2.81 23.93 -14.90
C GLU A 253 3.83 23.90 -13.77
N LEU A 254 5.05 23.40 -14.03
CA LEU A 254 6.14 23.41 -13.06
C LEU A 254 6.57 24.84 -12.69
N ILE A 255 6.67 25.74 -13.66
CA ILE A 255 6.99 27.15 -13.41
C ILE A 255 5.88 27.80 -12.59
N ALA A 256 4.63 27.63 -13.01
CA ALA A 256 3.48 28.17 -12.30
C ALA A 256 3.41 27.64 -10.86
N PHE A 257 3.72 26.36 -10.64
CA PHE A 257 3.75 25.76 -9.30
C PHE A 257 4.85 26.35 -8.42
N LYS A 258 6.07 26.54 -8.94
CA LYS A 258 7.17 27.20 -8.22
C LYS A 258 6.79 28.62 -7.80
N ASP A 259 6.15 29.37 -8.68
CA ASP A 259 5.72 30.74 -8.38
C ASP A 259 4.60 30.77 -7.33
N ARG A 260 3.65 29.81 -7.36
CA ARG A 260 2.65 29.65 -6.29
C ARG A 260 3.30 29.35 -4.93
N ILE A 261 4.31 28.48 -4.88
CA ILE A 261 5.03 28.16 -3.64
C ILE A 261 5.76 29.39 -3.10
N ARG A 262 6.42 30.16 -3.97
CA ARG A 262 7.12 31.40 -3.57
C ARG A 262 6.16 32.41 -2.94
N ARG A 263 5.03 32.67 -3.60
CA ARG A 263 3.99 33.57 -3.06
C ARG A 263 3.44 33.08 -1.73
N ARG A 264 3.06 31.80 -1.63
CA ARG A 264 2.56 31.22 -0.36
C ARG A 264 3.59 31.26 0.77
N ALA A 265 4.87 31.08 0.46
CA ALA A 265 5.93 31.19 1.46
C ALA A 265 6.12 32.64 1.92
N GLU A 266 6.05 33.61 1.00
CA GLU A 266 6.08 35.04 1.33
C GLU A 266 4.86 35.44 2.18
N GLU A 267 3.66 35.01 1.83
CA GLU A 267 2.44 35.24 2.61
C GLU A 267 2.55 34.67 4.03
N LYS A 268 3.04 33.43 4.18
CA LYS A 268 3.24 32.83 5.50
C LYS A 268 4.32 33.55 6.33
N LEU A 269 5.39 34.02 5.69
CA LEU A 269 6.40 34.83 6.37
C LEU A 269 5.84 36.19 6.80
N GLU A 270 5.00 36.81 5.97
CA GLU A 270 4.31 38.07 6.30
C GLU A 270 3.31 37.88 7.45
N ILE A 271 2.56 36.78 7.49
CA ILE A 271 1.66 36.45 8.61
C ILE A 271 2.48 36.26 9.89
N ALA A 272 3.53 35.44 9.86
CA ALA A 272 4.40 35.24 11.02
C ALA A 272 5.06 36.54 11.49
N ARG A 273 5.43 37.45 10.56
CA ARG A 273 5.97 38.77 10.90
C ARG A 273 4.90 39.66 11.52
N LYS A 274 3.68 39.67 11.00
CA LYS A 274 2.57 40.44 11.58
C LYS A 274 2.19 39.96 12.97
N GLU A 275 2.13 38.66 13.20
CA GLU A 275 1.91 38.08 14.54
C GLU A 275 3.01 38.50 15.52
N GLN A 276 4.27 38.51 15.08
CA GLN A 276 5.39 39.02 15.88
C GLN A 276 5.27 40.52 16.14
N GLU A 277 4.92 41.32 15.14
CA GLU A 277 4.71 42.76 15.27
C GLU A 277 3.51 43.08 16.17
N GLU A 278 2.43 42.31 16.13
CA GLU A 278 1.27 42.43 17.00
C GLU A 278 1.60 42.03 18.44
N LEU A 279 2.37 40.96 18.63
CA LEU A 279 2.88 40.59 19.96
C LEU A 279 3.81 41.67 20.51
N GLU A 280 4.67 42.25 19.68
CA GLU A 280 5.53 43.38 20.04
C GLU A 280 4.71 44.63 20.35
N LYS A 281 3.64 44.92 19.59
CA LYS A 281 2.71 46.03 19.87
C LYS A 281 1.93 45.82 21.15
N MET A 282 1.40 44.61 21.40
CA MET A 282 0.75 44.28 22.67
C MET A 282 1.73 44.41 23.84
N ARG A 283 3.00 44.02 23.65
CA ARG A 283 4.05 44.28 24.64
C ARG A 283 4.26 45.77 24.81
N GLN A 284 4.33 46.53 23.72
CA GLN A 284 4.57 47.97 23.70
C GLN A 284 3.44 48.78 24.34
N GLU A 285 2.18 48.38 24.17
CA GLU A 285 1.00 48.97 24.82
C GLU A 285 0.98 48.72 26.33
N ARG A 286 1.63 47.66 26.81
CA ARG A 286 1.82 47.38 28.24
C ARG A 286 2.96 48.18 28.87
N LEU A 287 3.76 48.94 28.10
CA LEU A 287 4.86 49.73 28.68
C LEU A 287 4.32 50.88 29.55
N GLY A 288 4.82 50.95 30.78
CA GLY A 288 4.57 52.07 31.67
C GLY A 288 5.21 53.38 31.18
N PRO A 289 4.98 54.51 31.88
CA PRO A 289 5.38 55.87 31.48
C PRO A 289 6.90 56.08 31.29
N GLY A 290 7.73 55.13 31.72
CA GLY A 290 9.18 55.12 31.50
C GLY A 290 9.68 54.03 30.55
N GLY A 291 8.80 53.38 29.78
CA GLY A 291 9.17 52.38 28.77
C GLY A 291 9.57 51.01 29.34
N LEU A 292 9.21 50.72 30.60
CA LEU A 292 9.43 49.42 31.23
C LEU A 292 8.09 48.69 31.40
N ASP A 293 8.08 47.39 31.13
CA ASP A 293 6.92 46.52 31.31
C ASP A 293 6.67 46.28 32.82
N PRO A 294 5.46 46.59 33.34
CA PRO A 294 5.04 46.28 34.72
C PRO A 294 5.33 44.84 35.16
N VAL A 295 5.13 43.86 34.28
CA VAL A 295 5.22 42.43 34.59
C VAL A 295 6.68 42.00 34.69
N GLU A 296 7.53 42.43 33.76
CA GLU A 296 8.97 42.13 33.79
C GLU A 296 9.67 42.79 35.00
N VAL A 297 9.25 44.01 35.34
CA VAL A 297 9.75 44.67 36.56
C VAL A 297 9.27 43.94 37.80
N PHE A 298 8.02 43.49 37.86
CA PHE A 298 7.50 42.72 39.00
C PHE A 298 8.25 41.40 39.21
N GLU A 299 8.54 40.63 38.15
CA GLU A 299 9.26 39.36 38.26
C GLU A 299 10.74 39.51 38.65
N THR A 300 11.36 40.63 38.27
CA THR A 300 12.77 40.92 38.59
C THR A 300 12.96 41.65 39.92
N LEU A 301 11.87 41.99 40.63
CA LEU A 301 11.95 42.54 41.97
C LEU A 301 12.33 41.46 43.01
N PRO A 302 13.05 41.84 44.08
CA PRO A 302 13.25 41.00 45.25
C PRO A 302 11.94 40.49 45.83
N ASP A 303 11.91 39.25 46.31
CA ASP A 303 10.69 38.59 46.83
C ASP A 303 10.04 39.34 48.00
N GLU A 304 10.83 40.10 48.77
CA GLU A 304 10.34 40.98 49.83
C GLU A 304 9.53 42.15 49.28
N LEU A 305 9.96 42.73 48.15
CA LEU A 305 9.26 43.82 47.48
C LEU A 305 8.05 43.30 46.69
N LYS A 306 8.15 42.13 46.03
CA LYS A 306 7.01 41.47 45.36
C LYS A 306 5.83 41.28 46.31
N LYS A 307 6.10 40.72 47.50
CA LYS A 307 5.07 40.53 48.55
C LYS A 307 4.45 41.85 49.01
N CYS A 308 5.23 42.93 49.11
CA CYS A 308 4.70 44.25 49.47
C CYS A 308 3.70 44.80 48.42
N PHE A 309 3.96 44.53 47.14
CA PHE A 309 3.07 44.93 46.04
C PHE A 309 1.83 44.01 45.92
N GLU A 310 1.97 42.70 46.19
CA GLU A 310 0.85 41.75 46.25
C GLU A 310 -0.13 42.08 47.39
N THR A 311 0.38 42.40 48.57
CA THR A 311 -0.44 42.73 49.74
C THR A 311 -0.94 44.17 49.76
N ARG A 312 -0.49 45.01 48.80
CA ARG A 312 -0.75 46.45 48.72
C ARG A 312 -0.44 47.21 50.03
N ASP A 313 0.60 46.78 50.73
CA ASP A 313 0.92 47.27 52.08
C ASP A 313 2.01 48.37 52.05
N ILE A 314 1.58 49.62 51.97
CA ILE A 314 2.43 50.84 51.94
C ILE A 314 3.40 50.96 53.14
N PRO A 315 3.00 50.68 54.40
CA PRO A 315 3.94 50.72 55.53
C PRO A 315 4.98 49.60 55.47
N LEU A 316 4.64 48.39 55.00
CA LEU A 316 5.58 47.29 54.84
C LEU A 316 6.64 47.61 53.78
N LEU A 317 6.24 48.28 52.69
CA LEU A 317 7.17 48.76 51.66
C LEU A 317 8.17 49.80 52.20
N LYS A 318 7.75 50.70 53.10
CA LYS A 318 8.65 51.67 53.74
C LYS A 318 9.65 50.98 54.67
N GLU A 319 9.23 49.90 55.33
CA GLU A 319 10.08 49.12 56.23
C GLU A 319 11.10 48.28 55.47
N THR A 320 10.72 47.65 54.36
CA THR A 320 11.65 46.91 53.49
C THR A 320 12.67 47.85 52.84
N ILE A 321 12.25 49.02 52.36
CA ILE A 321 13.17 50.07 51.86
C ILE A 321 14.13 50.58 52.94
N ALA A 322 13.71 50.66 54.20
CA ALA A 322 14.57 51.08 55.30
C ALA A 322 15.60 50.01 55.72
N LYS A 323 15.33 48.73 55.42
CA LYS A 323 16.22 47.60 55.70
C LYS A 323 17.22 47.33 54.56
N MET A 324 16.87 47.66 53.33
CA MET A 324 17.73 47.49 52.15
C MET A 324 18.77 48.61 52.00
N ASP A 325 19.81 48.37 51.19
CA ASP A 325 20.79 49.39 50.88
C ASP A 325 20.19 50.54 50.03
N LYS A 326 20.66 51.76 50.27
CA LYS A 326 20.08 52.98 49.71
C LYS A 326 20.20 53.04 48.18
N GLU A 327 21.19 52.39 47.60
CA GLU A 327 21.44 52.37 46.15
C GLU A 327 20.52 51.37 45.44
N GLU A 328 20.36 50.17 46.00
CA GLU A 328 19.44 49.14 45.49
C GLU A 328 17.98 49.56 45.60
N ALA A 329 17.61 50.17 46.73
CA ALA A 329 16.26 50.67 46.95
C ALA A 329 15.90 51.79 45.95
N ARG A 330 16.86 52.67 45.63
CA ARG A 330 16.67 53.71 44.60
C ARG A 330 16.53 53.09 43.20
N TYR A 331 17.36 52.11 42.87
CA TYR A 331 17.33 51.42 41.59
C TYR A 331 15.98 50.72 41.35
N HIS A 332 15.49 49.93 42.31
CA HIS A 332 14.20 49.24 42.19
C HIS A 332 13.02 50.21 42.24
N MET A 333 13.06 51.23 43.09
CA MET A 333 11.98 52.23 43.17
C MET A 333 11.85 53.05 41.88
N GLN A 334 12.98 53.43 41.27
CA GLN A 334 12.97 54.17 40.01
C GLN A 334 12.42 53.31 38.86
N ARG A 335 12.68 51.99 38.89
CA ARG A 335 12.09 51.01 37.97
C ARG A 335 10.59 50.82 38.21
N CYS A 336 10.13 50.74 39.46
CA CYS A 336 8.71 50.66 39.81
C CYS A 336 7.93 51.91 39.38
N VAL A 337 8.55 53.10 39.44
CA VAL A 337 7.95 54.34 38.94
C VAL A 337 7.95 54.38 37.40
N ALA A 338 9.04 53.94 36.77
CA ALA A 338 9.18 53.88 35.32
C ALA A 338 8.26 52.82 34.66
N SER A 339 7.98 51.72 35.35
CA SER A 339 7.01 50.71 34.91
C SER A 339 5.57 51.02 35.31
N GLY A 340 5.31 52.09 36.07
CA GLY A 340 3.97 52.45 36.53
C GLY A 340 3.44 51.62 37.70
N LEU A 341 4.23 50.71 38.29
CA LEU A 341 3.89 49.93 39.49
C LEU A 341 3.69 50.81 40.73
N TRP A 342 4.36 51.98 40.78
CA TRP A 342 4.27 52.91 41.89
C TRP A 342 4.13 54.35 41.39
N ILE A 343 3.05 55.02 41.79
CA ILE A 343 2.82 56.45 41.48
C ILE A 343 3.18 57.25 42.74
N PRO A 344 4.24 58.08 42.73
CA PRO A 344 4.57 58.94 43.85
C PRO A 344 3.41 59.93 44.12
N ASP A 345 3.01 60.09 45.38
CA ASP A 345 1.86 60.91 45.84
C ASP A 345 1.84 62.38 45.38
N GLY A 346 2.87 62.86 44.67
CA GLY A 346 2.93 64.20 44.07
C GLY A 346 2.24 64.36 42.69
N LYS A 347 1.75 63.29 42.06
CA LYS A 347 1.07 63.32 40.74
C LYS A 347 -0.38 62.80 40.79
N LYS A 348 -1.13 63.11 41.86
CA LYS A 348 -2.54 62.70 42.04
C LYS A 348 -3.56 63.57 41.27
N LYS A 349 -3.16 64.24 40.19
CA LYS A 349 -4.07 64.96 39.29
C LYS A 349 -3.59 64.75 37.86
N GLU A 350 -4.53 64.43 36.98
CA GLU A 350 -4.35 64.04 35.57
C GLU A 350 -4.11 62.53 35.34
N ASN A 351 -5.09 61.70 35.70
CA ASN A 351 -5.77 60.86 34.70
C ASN A 351 -7.02 60.19 35.31
N ASP A 352 -8.04 60.99 35.65
CA ASP A 352 -9.42 60.50 35.69
C ASP A 352 -10.02 60.88 34.34
N GLY A 353 -10.03 59.90 33.42
CA GLY A 353 -10.65 59.98 32.10
C GLY A 353 -11.38 58.68 31.86
N GLU A 354 -12.71 58.77 31.92
CA GLU A 354 -13.70 57.70 31.84
C GLU A 354 -13.52 56.78 30.63
N GLY A 355 -13.78 55.49 30.87
CA GLY A 355 -14.00 54.49 29.84
C GLY A 355 -14.91 53.41 30.42
N GLU A 356 -16.21 53.64 30.30
CA GLU A 356 -17.26 52.64 30.57
C GLU A 356 -17.02 51.40 29.69
N GLY A 357 -17.05 50.22 30.31
CA GLY A 357 -17.02 48.94 29.62
C GLY A 357 -18.10 48.06 30.20
N GLU A 358 -19.24 48.02 29.51
CA GLU A 358 -20.31 47.05 29.72
C GLU A 358 -19.76 45.63 29.58
N GLY A 359 -20.23 44.75 30.46
CA GLY A 359 -19.97 43.33 30.36
C GLY A 359 -20.96 42.68 29.41
N GLU A 360 -20.44 41.93 28.43
CA GLU A 360 -21.08 40.73 27.90
C GLU A 360 -20.00 39.64 27.79
N GLU A 361 -20.12 38.61 28.63
CA GLU A 361 -19.57 37.29 28.34
C GLU A 361 -20.55 36.59 27.39
N GLN A 362 -20.07 36.13 26.24
CA GLN A 362 -20.46 34.82 25.74
C GLN A 362 -19.40 34.24 24.79
N GLU A 363 -19.00 33.03 25.15
CA GLU A 363 -18.19 32.09 24.40
C GLU A 363 -18.80 31.80 23.01
N GLN A 364 -17.96 31.70 21.99
CA GLN A 364 -18.01 30.60 21.02
C GLN A 364 -16.70 30.51 20.23
N GLU A 365 -15.88 29.53 20.62
CA GLU A 365 -15.06 28.76 19.67
C GLU A 365 -16.01 27.99 18.75
N GLN A 366 -15.87 28.12 17.42
CA GLN A 366 -15.78 27.01 16.45
C GLN A 366 -15.84 27.53 15.01
N ASP A 367 -15.11 26.82 14.16
CA ASP A 367 -15.10 26.80 12.69
C ASP A 367 -14.40 27.93 11.95
N ASP A 368 -13.13 27.68 11.61
CA ASP A 368 -12.49 28.23 10.40
C ASP A 368 -11.57 27.19 9.74
N ALA A 369 -12.08 25.97 9.59
CA ALA A 369 -11.46 24.88 8.83
C ALA A 369 -12.36 24.34 7.70
N GLN A 370 -13.37 25.11 7.26
CA GLN A 370 -14.30 24.66 6.20
C GLN A 370 -14.38 25.55 4.95
N GLU A 371 -13.60 26.63 4.84
CA GLU A 371 -13.64 27.49 3.65
C GLU A 371 -12.62 27.11 2.54
N GLU A 372 -12.26 25.83 2.40
CA GLU A 372 -11.37 25.35 1.32
C GLU A 372 -11.90 24.16 0.48
N VAL A 373 -13.20 23.82 0.52
CA VAL A 373 -13.75 22.79 -0.39
C VAL A 373 -14.79 23.30 -1.40
N GLU A 374 -15.48 24.42 -1.16
CA GLU A 374 -16.51 24.92 -2.10
C GLU A 374 -15.95 25.78 -3.25
N ALA A 375 -14.76 26.38 -3.12
CA ALA A 375 -14.20 27.24 -4.16
C ALA A 375 -13.63 26.50 -5.39
N THR A 376 -13.58 25.16 -5.37
CA THR A 376 -13.16 24.36 -6.53
C THR A 376 -14.31 23.77 -7.35
N GLU A 377 -15.56 23.82 -6.90
CA GLU A 377 -16.71 23.36 -7.69
C GLU A 377 -17.35 24.45 -8.57
N GLU A 378 -17.18 25.73 -8.25
CA GLU A 378 -17.74 26.83 -9.07
C GLU A 378 -16.93 27.18 -10.33
N GLU A 379 -15.75 26.58 -10.55
CA GLU A 379 -14.99 26.71 -11.82
C GLU A 379 -15.17 25.53 -12.79
N GLN A 380 -16.09 24.59 -12.53
CA GLN A 380 -16.38 23.45 -13.43
C GLN A 380 -17.83 23.35 -13.92
N THR A 381 -18.55 24.48 -14.05
CA THR A 381 -19.77 24.55 -14.90
C THR A 381 -19.56 25.33 -16.17
#